data_AF-A0ABD0R178-F1
#
_entry.id   AF-A0ABD0R178-F1
#
_cell.length_a   1.000
_cell.length_b   1.000
_cell.length_c   1.000
_cell.angle_alpha   90.00
_cell.angle_beta   90.00
_cell.angle_gamma   90.00
#
_symmetry.space_group_name_H-M   'P 1'
#
loop_
_entity.id
_entity.type
_entity.pdbx_description
1 polymer ?
#
loop_
_entity_poly.entity_id
_entity_poly.type
_entity_poly.pdbx_seq_one_letter_code
_entity_poly.pdbx_strand_id
1 'polypeptide(L)'
;MGCIQSIRCKPKSFRDSIMVLEVNSSIDSNPTSIDESSSVVLRYRTPHFRASARVLVPPVAGKESWTVGWIQACNHMEFYNKYGSKG
;
A
#
# COMPACT_ATOMS: atom_id res chain seq x y z
N MET A 1 -52.81 7.34 -16.17
CA MET A 1 -51.97 7.80 -15.04
C MET A 1 -51.45 6.58 -14.28
N GLY A 2 -50.45 5.89 -14.84
CA GLY A 2 -49.87 4.68 -14.24
C GLY A 2 -48.63 5.07 -13.46
N CYS A 3 -48.73 5.12 -12.12
CA CYS A 3 -47.59 5.41 -11.28
C CYS A 3 -46.74 4.13 -11.20
N ILE A 4 -45.57 4.17 -11.83
CA ILE A 4 -44.52 3.17 -11.74
C ILE A 4 -44.23 2.99 -10.25
N GLN A 5 -44.68 1.85 -9.71
CA GLN A 5 -44.28 1.38 -8.39
C GLN A 5 -42.76 1.29 -8.42
N SER A 6 -42.13 2.33 -7.86
CA SER A 6 -40.69 2.45 -7.76
C SER A 6 -40.18 1.16 -7.17
N ILE A 7 -39.39 0.44 -7.96
CA ILE A 7 -38.65 -0.74 -7.58
C ILE A 7 -38.02 -0.42 -6.23
N ARG A 8 -38.59 -0.98 -5.15
CA ARG A 8 -37.96 -0.96 -3.83
C ARG A 8 -36.60 -1.59 -4.05
N CYS A 9 -35.57 -0.76 -4.16
CA CYS A 9 -34.19 -1.16 -4.02
C CYS A 9 -34.10 -1.84 -2.66
N LYS A 10 -34.30 -3.16 -2.62
CA LYS A 10 -33.97 -3.96 -1.44
C LYS A 10 -32.52 -3.60 -1.15
N PRO A 11 -32.18 -3.07 0.03
CA PRO A 11 -30.79 -2.84 0.34
C PRO A 11 -30.13 -4.21 0.29
N LYS A 12 -29.23 -4.42 -0.68
CA LYS A 12 -28.27 -5.51 -0.59
C LYS A 12 -27.62 -5.31 0.77
N SER A 13 -27.88 -6.22 1.71
CA SER A 13 -27.35 -6.25 3.07
C SER A 13 -26.10 -5.37 3.19
N PHE A 14 -26.24 -4.21 3.82
CA PHE A 14 -25.08 -3.39 4.13
C PHE A 14 -24.18 -4.25 5.01
N ARG A 15 -22.93 -4.47 4.57
CA ARG A 15 -21.96 -5.22 5.36
C ARG A 15 -21.33 -4.22 6.32
N ASP A 16 -21.41 -4.49 7.62
CA ASP A 16 -20.84 -3.63 8.66
C ASP A 16 -19.32 -3.78 8.81
N SER A 17 -18.70 -4.73 8.10
CA SER A 17 -17.27 -5.05 8.20
C SER A 17 -16.45 -4.51 7.03
N ILE A 18 -15.23 -4.03 7.32
CA ILE A 18 -14.19 -3.78 6.32
C ILE A 18 -13.67 -5.12 5.78
N MET A 19 -13.52 -5.24 4.47
CA MET A 19 -12.95 -6.43 3.83
C MET A 19 -11.85 -6.05 2.84
N VAL A 20 -10.77 -6.82 2.86
CA VAL A 20 -9.70 -6.73 1.85
C VAL A 20 -10.07 -7.64 0.68
N LEU A 21 -10.17 -7.07 -0.52
CA LEU A 21 -10.48 -7.80 -1.75
C LEU A 21 -9.23 -8.27 -2.48
N GLU A 22 -8.19 -7.44 -2.46
CA GLU A 22 -6.94 -7.67 -3.18
C GLU A 22 -5.81 -6.93 -2.48
N VAL A 23 -4.62 -7.55 -2.45
CA VAL A 23 -3.38 -6.92 -2.03
C VAL A 23 -2.30 -7.31 -3.02
N ASN A 24 -1.59 -6.32 -3.55
CA ASN A 24 -0.40 -6.54 -4.36
C ASN A 24 0.77 -5.82 -3.71
N SER A 25 1.93 -6.44 -3.76
CA SER A 25 3.19 -5.84 -3.35
C SER A 25 4.28 -6.19 -4.34
N SER A 26 5.13 -5.23 -4.65
CA SER A 26 6.31 -5.43 -5.47
C SER A 26 7.47 -4.59 -4.98
N ILE A 27 8.67 -5.03 -5.31
CA ILE A 27 9.89 -4.23 -5.19
C ILE A 27 10.28 -3.87 -6.62
N ASP A 28 10.62 -2.60 -6.85
CA ASP A 28 11.07 -2.17 -8.16
C ASP A 28 12.27 -3.03 -8.62
N SER A 29 12.25 -3.47 -9.87
CA SER A 29 13.24 -4.38 -10.44
C SER A 29 14.54 -3.67 -10.83
N ASN A 30 15.05 -2.82 -9.95
CA ASN A 30 16.36 -2.19 -10.07
C ASN A 30 17.27 -2.71 -8.95
N PRO A 31 18.60 -2.80 -9.17
CA PRO A 31 19.51 -3.08 -8.09
C PRO A 31 19.60 -1.88 -7.14
N THR A 32 19.96 -2.15 -5.87
CA THR A 32 20.42 -1.10 -4.96
C THR A 32 21.65 -0.42 -5.56
N SER A 33 21.60 0.89 -5.71
CA SER A 33 22.76 1.67 -6.18
C SER A 33 23.49 2.32 -5.01
N ILE A 34 24.80 2.50 -5.17
CA ILE A 34 25.66 3.18 -4.22
C ILE A 34 25.99 4.55 -4.79
N ASP A 35 25.73 5.58 -4.02
CA ASP A 35 26.05 6.97 -4.32
C ASP A 35 27.23 7.39 -3.43
N GLU A 36 28.39 7.50 -4.08
CA GLU A 36 29.69 7.83 -3.48
C GLU A 36 30.06 9.31 -3.67
N SER A 37 29.10 10.15 -4.11
CA SER A 37 29.36 11.57 -4.38
C SER A 37 29.74 12.37 -3.12
N SER A 38 29.40 11.87 -1.93
CA SER A 38 29.80 12.49 -0.68
C SER A 38 31.17 11.98 -0.24
N SER A 39 32.07 12.92 0.07
CA SER A 39 33.39 12.64 0.64
C SER A 39 33.35 12.11 2.08
N VAL A 40 32.17 12.04 2.70
CA VAL A 40 32.01 11.70 4.12
C VAL A 40 31.10 10.49 4.33
N VAL A 41 30.12 10.27 3.45
CA VAL A 41 29.14 9.18 3.60
C VAL A 41 28.90 8.42 2.30
N LEU A 42 28.73 7.10 2.43
CA LEU A 42 28.18 6.26 1.36
C LEU A 42 26.65 6.26 1.46
N ARG A 43 25.97 6.55 0.36
CA ARG A 43 24.51 6.54 0.32
C ARG A 43 24.01 5.35 -0.50
N TYR A 44 23.35 4.41 0.16
CA TYR A 44 22.66 3.31 -0.51
C TYR A 44 21.26 3.77 -0.94
N ARG A 45 20.91 3.56 -2.20
CA ARG A 45 19.57 3.82 -2.73
C ARG A 45 18.91 2.48 -3.04
N THR A 46 18.09 2.02 -2.11
CA THR A 46 17.32 0.77 -2.28
C THR A 46 16.15 1.00 -3.23
N PRO A 47 15.72 -0.02 -3.99
CA PRO A 47 14.51 0.04 -4.80
C PRO A 47 13.29 0.39 -3.96
N HIS A 48 12.29 1.02 -4.58
CA HIS A 48 11.06 1.33 -3.88
C HIS A 48 10.23 0.06 -3.67
N PHE A 49 9.75 -0.12 -2.44
CA PHE A 49 8.66 -1.05 -2.14
C PHE A 49 7.34 -0.39 -2.53
N ARG A 50 6.55 -1.08 -3.35
CA ARG A 50 5.23 -0.64 -3.79
C ARG A 50 4.19 -1.59 -3.23
N ALA A 51 3.11 -1.03 -2.71
CA ALA A 51 1.95 -1.79 -2.26
C ALA A 51 0.67 -1.14 -2.77
N SER A 52 -0.29 -1.98 -3.12
CA SER A 52 -1.66 -1.57 -3.43
C SER A 52 -2.65 -2.53 -2.80
N ALA A 53 -3.81 -2.01 -2.40
CA ALA A 53 -4.90 -2.82 -1.89
C ALA A 53 -6.23 -2.30 -2.41
N ARG A 54 -7.15 -3.23 -2.64
CA ARG A 54 -8.57 -2.92 -2.82
C ARG A 54 -9.29 -3.33 -1.55
N VAL A 55 -9.95 -2.37 -0.93
CA VAL A 55 -10.70 -2.56 0.31
C VAL A 55 -12.15 -2.20 0.06
N LEU A 56 -13.05 -3.07 0.47
CA LEU A 56 -14.46 -2.75 0.59
C LEU A 56 -14.72 -2.23 2.01
N VAL A 57 -15.28 -1.02 2.10
CA VAL A 57 -15.67 -0.40 3.37
C VAL A 57 -17.20 -0.29 3.46
N PRO A 58 -17.78 -0.33 4.67
CA PRO A 58 -19.19 -0.02 4.86
C PRO A 58 -19.53 1.40 4.38
N PRO A 59 -20.81 1.71 4.14
CA PRO A 59 -21.22 3.10 3.92
C PRO A 59 -20.79 3.98 5.09
N VAL A 60 -20.06 5.05 4.80
CA VAL A 60 -19.62 6.03 5.81
C VAL A 60 -20.72 7.07 5.98
N ALA A 61 -21.15 7.31 7.21
CA ALA A 61 -22.14 8.34 7.50
C ALA A 61 -21.59 9.73 7.14
N GLY A 62 -22.43 10.64 6.61
CA GLY A 62 -21.98 11.93 6.08
C GLY A 62 -21.31 12.88 7.08
N LYS A 63 -21.28 12.54 8.37
CA LYS A 63 -20.57 13.30 9.43
C LYS A 63 -19.26 12.65 9.86
N GLU A 64 -18.92 11.48 9.34
CA GLU A 64 -17.72 10.73 9.68
C GLU A 64 -16.67 10.89 8.59
N SER A 65 -15.40 11.00 8.99
CA SER A 65 -14.26 11.00 8.09
C SER A 65 -13.31 9.90 8.50
N TRP A 66 -12.86 9.12 7.52
CA TRP A 66 -11.97 8.00 7.73
C TRP A 66 -10.64 8.29 7.03
N THR A 67 -9.54 8.04 7.71
CA THR A 67 -8.20 8.11 7.13
C THR A 67 -7.69 6.71 6.90
N VAL A 68 -7.20 6.44 5.69
CA VAL A 68 -6.61 5.16 5.30
C VAL A 68 -5.12 5.38 5.06
N GLY A 69 -4.29 4.52 5.64
CA GLY A 69 -2.84 4.61 5.52
C GLY A 69 -2.18 3.24 5.53
N TRP A 70 -0.91 3.22 5.10
CA TRP A 70 -0.08 2.03 5.10
C TRP A 70 0.88 2.06 6.29
N ILE A 71 1.01 0.94 6.98
CA ILE A 71 2.05 0.74 7.99
C ILE A 71 3.02 -0.29 7.42
N GLN A 72 4.27 0.11 7.20
CA GLN A 72 5.35 -0.79 6.87
C GLN A 72 6.06 -1.20 8.16
N ALA A 73 6.14 -2.51 8.42
CA ALA A 73 6.90 -3.08 9.52
C ALA A 73 7.91 -4.09 8.97
N CYS A 74 9.14 -4.04 9.47
CA CYS A 74 10.20 -4.98 9.13
C CYS A 74 10.74 -5.57 10.42
N ASN A 75 10.61 -6.89 10.61
CA ASN A 75 11.08 -7.57 11.82
C ASN A 75 12.59 -7.84 11.80
N HIS A 76 13.15 -8.01 10.60
CA HIS A 76 14.55 -8.36 10.40
C HIS A 76 15.02 -7.84 9.05
N MET A 77 16.17 -7.17 9.03
CA MET A 77 16.77 -6.62 7.82
C MET A 77 18.28 -6.82 7.87
N GLU A 78 18.83 -7.39 6.79
CA GLU A 78 20.27 -7.64 6.67
C GLU A 78 20.85 -6.88 5.49
N PHE A 79 22.03 -6.30 5.68
CA PHE A 79 22.78 -5.61 4.65
C PHE A 79 24.12 -6.29 4.47
N TYR A 80 24.37 -6.75 3.24
CA TYR A 80 25.63 -7.38 2.88
C TYR A 80 26.40 -6.48 1.92
N ASN A 81 27.49 -5.89 2.42
CA ASN A 81 28.44 -5.19 1.56
C ASN A 81 29.47 -6.18 1.05
N LYS A 82 29.46 -6.44 -0.27
CA LYS A 82 30.52 -7.20 -0.94
C LYS A 82 31.53 -6.22 -1.52
N TYR A 83 32.67 -6.11 -0.87
CA TYR A 83 33.81 -5.35 -1.38
C TYR A 83 34.61 -6.20 -2.36
N GLY A 84 35.17 -5.56 -3.39
CA GLY A 84 36.13 -6.19 -4.30
C GLY A 84 37.52 -6.27 -3.68
N SER A 85 38.54 -6.52 -4.50
CA SER A 85 39.94 -6.65 -4.06
C SER A 85 40.67 -5.33 -3.79
N LYS A 86 39.99 -4.18 -3.95
CA LYS A 86 40.56 -2.83 -3.86
C LYS A 86 40.11 -2.09 -2.60
N GLY A 87 39.75 -2.83 -1.55
CA GLY A 87 39.19 -2.30 -0.29
C GLY A 87 39.97 -1.12 0.26
#